data_AF-A0A3S4EM39-F1
#
_entry.id   AF-A0A3S4EM39-F1
#
_cell.length_a   1.000
_cell.length_b   1.000
_cell.length_c   1.000
_cell.angle_alpha   90.00
_cell.angle_beta   90.00
_cell.angle_gamma   90.00
#
_symmetry.space_group_name_H-M   'P 1'
#
loop_
_entity.id
_entity.type
_entity.pdbx_description
1 polymer ?
#
loop_
_entity_poly.entity_id
_entity_poly.type
_entity_poly.pdbx_seq_one_letter_code
_entity_poly.pdbx_strand_id
1 'polypeptide(L)'
;MQAQPAPPAVAEVYVGVDGITAGQLLSLHWQVKSPARLPLEWDYLTAGEGWARLTVNDGTDGWHTSGIWSVDWPEDASRTSTSLPTGRLWLRGR
;
A
#
# COMPACT_ATOMS: atom_id res chain seq x y z
N MET A 1 38.15 -11.43 6.79
CA MET A 1 36.83 -11.54 6.15
C MET A 1 36.04 -10.30 6.57
N GLN A 2 35.84 -9.35 5.66
CA GLN A 2 35.00 -8.16 5.94
C GLN A 2 33.54 -8.61 5.82
N ALA A 3 32.73 -8.37 6.87
CA ALA A 3 31.30 -8.62 6.81
C ALA A 3 30.66 -7.60 5.86
N GLN A 4 30.03 -8.10 4.79
CA GLN A 4 29.22 -7.27 3.90
C GLN A 4 28.10 -6.61 4.74
N PRO A 5 27.93 -5.28 4.73
CA PRO A 5 26.79 -4.66 5.38
C PRO A 5 25.51 -5.23 4.76
N ALA A 6 24.56 -5.62 5.61
CA ALA A 6 23.24 -6.03 5.14
C ALA A 6 22.66 -4.91 4.25
N PRO A 7 22.03 -5.23 3.11
CA PRO A 7 21.36 -4.21 2.32
C PRO A 7 20.38 -3.44 3.21
N PRO A 8 20.21 -2.12 3.01
CA PRO A 8 19.30 -1.33 3.81
C PRO A 8 17.93 -1.99 3.79
N ALA A 9 17.34 -2.21 4.97
CA ALA A 9 16.01 -2.77 5.08
C ALA A 9 15.03 -1.82 4.36
N VAL A 10 14.49 -2.28 3.22
CA VAL A 10 13.40 -1.59 2.54
C VAL A 10 12.17 -1.77 3.44
N ALA A 11 11.74 -0.69 4.08
CA ALA A 11 10.58 -0.73 4.95
C ALA A 11 9.32 -0.76 4.09
N GLU A 12 8.57 -1.86 4.16
CA GLU A 12 7.29 -1.99 3.48
C GLU A 12 6.13 -1.89 4.47
N VAL A 13 4.99 -1.37 4.01
CA VAL A 13 3.74 -1.32 4.77
C VAL A 13 2.65 -2.06 4.03
N TYR A 14 1.94 -2.94 4.74
CA TYR A 14 0.80 -3.69 4.21
C TYR A 14 -0.48 -3.25 4.90
N VAL A 15 -1.49 -2.85 4.11
CA VAL A 15 -2.79 -2.40 4.62
C VAL A 15 -3.87 -3.33 4.08
N GLY A 16 -4.55 -4.04 4.98
CA GLY A 16 -5.67 -4.92 4.64
C GLY A 16 -6.99 -4.19 4.81
N VAL A 17 -7.69 -3.94 3.71
CA VAL A 17 -8.95 -3.22 3.64
C VAL A 17 -10.10 -4.22 3.54
N ASP A 18 -11.13 -4.01 4.35
CA ASP A 18 -12.41 -4.69 4.25
C ASP A 18 -13.55 -3.65 4.23
N GLY A 19 -14.72 -4.04 3.74
CA GLY A 19 -15.89 -3.16 3.64
C GLY A 19 -16.04 -2.39 2.33
N ILE A 20 -15.13 -2.55 1.36
CA ILE A 20 -15.29 -2.09 -0.02
C ILE A 20 -15.24 -3.25 -1.01
N THR A 21 -15.70 -3.05 -2.23
CA THR A 21 -15.52 -3.96 -3.37
C THR A 21 -14.59 -3.34 -4.41
N ALA A 22 -14.09 -4.20 -5.30
CA ALA A 22 -13.37 -3.76 -6.49
C ALA A 22 -14.22 -2.75 -7.30
N GLY A 23 -13.59 -1.74 -7.89
CA GLY A 23 -14.25 -0.64 -8.61
C GLY A 23 -14.76 0.51 -7.73
N GLN A 24 -14.64 0.44 -6.39
CA GLN A 24 -15.10 1.51 -5.49
C GLN A 24 -13.98 2.47 -5.09
N LEU A 25 -14.33 3.73 -4.85
CA LEU A 25 -13.42 4.72 -4.26
C LEU A 25 -13.09 4.36 -2.81
N LEU A 26 -11.81 4.25 -2.49
CA LEU A 26 -11.30 4.24 -1.13
C LEU A 26 -10.65 5.58 -0.81
N SER A 27 -11.05 6.18 0.30
CA SER A 27 -10.42 7.38 0.86
C SER A 27 -10.00 7.12 2.30
N LEU A 28 -8.72 7.35 2.59
CA LEU A 28 -8.12 7.19 3.91
C LEU A 28 -7.57 8.54 4.38
N HIS A 29 -7.82 8.88 5.63
CA HIS A 29 -7.15 10.01 6.27
C HIS A 29 -5.98 9.51 7.10
N TRP A 30 -4.77 9.85 6.68
CA TRP A 30 -3.56 9.50 7.40
C TRP A 30 -3.22 10.60 8.41
N GLN A 31 -3.18 10.22 9.69
CA GLN A 31 -2.69 11.06 10.78
C GLN A 31 -1.23 10.68 11.06
N VAL A 32 -0.34 11.27 10.27
CA VAL A 32 1.11 10.99 10.31
C VAL A 32 1.90 12.28 10.49
N LYS A 33 3.05 12.14 11.13
CA LYS A 33 4.07 13.20 11.27
C LYS A 33 5.43 12.56 11.15
N SER A 34 5.97 12.59 9.94
CA SER A 34 7.28 11.99 9.64
C SER A 34 8.36 13.07 9.62
N PRO A 35 9.60 12.77 10.05
CA PRO A 35 10.70 13.73 10.02
C PRO A 35 11.17 14.06 8.59
N ALA A 36 10.82 13.24 7.61
CA ALA A 36 11.10 13.43 6.19
C ALA A 36 10.03 12.75 5.33
N ARG A 37 9.96 13.13 4.04
CA ARG A 37 9.14 12.47 3.02
C ARG A 37 9.61 11.03 2.79
N LEU A 38 8.65 10.12 2.69
CA LEU A 38 8.83 8.73 2.27
C LEU A 38 8.27 8.61 0.85
N PRO A 39 9.10 8.37 -0.18
CA PRO A 39 8.64 8.28 -1.57
C PRO A 39 7.92 6.95 -1.82
N LEU A 40 6.77 6.75 -1.17
CA LEU A 40 6.05 5.49 -1.18
C LEU A 40 5.45 5.19 -2.55
N GLU A 41 5.78 4.02 -3.06
CA GLU A 41 5.10 3.41 -4.18
C GLU A 41 4.04 2.45 -3.69
N TRP A 42 2.80 2.67 -4.13
CA TRP A 42 1.67 1.81 -3.81
C TRP A 42 1.49 0.74 -4.87
N ASP A 43 1.28 -0.49 -4.42
CA ASP A 43 0.85 -1.65 -5.18
C ASP A 43 -0.42 -2.23 -4.54
N TYR A 44 -1.22 -2.95 -5.33
CA TYR A 44 -2.36 -3.74 -4.85
C TYR A 44 -2.23 -5.20 -5.28
N LEU A 45 -2.92 -6.07 -4.55
CA LEU A 45 -2.97 -7.51 -4.86
C LEU A 45 -3.97 -7.81 -5.98
N THR A 46 -3.49 -8.37 -7.09
CA THR A 46 -4.30 -8.80 -8.23
C THR A 46 -4.79 -10.24 -8.06
N ALA A 47 -5.77 -10.63 -8.88
CA ALA A 47 -6.08 -12.05 -9.07
C ALA A 47 -4.82 -12.83 -9.47
N GLY A 48 -4.59 -13.99 -8.82
CA GLY A 48 -3.39 -14.82 -9.05
C GLY A 48 -2.19 -14.48 -8.17
N GLU A 49 -2.37 -13.71 -7.09
CA GLU A 49 -1.33 -13.33 -6.11
C GLU A 49 -0.19 -12.47 -6.69
N GLY A 50 -0.49 -11.73 -7.76
CA GLY A 50 0.40 -10.71 -8.29
C GLY A 50 0.29 -9.39 -7.53
N TRP A 51 1.37 -8.61 -7.54
CA TRP A 51 1.34 -7.20 -7.10
C TRP A 51 1.42 -6.31 -8.33
N ALA A 52 0.43 -5.43 -8.51
CA ALA A 52 0.40 -4.47 -9.59
C ALA A 52 0.47 -3.03 -9.05
N ARG A 53 1.10 -2.14 -9.82
CA ARG A 53 1.27 -0.74 -9.44
C ARG A 53 -0.08 -0.05 -9.33
N LEU A 54 -0.26 0.72 -8.26
CA LEU A 54 -1.44 1.51 -8.00
C LEU A 54 -1.12 3.00 -8.06
N THR A 55 -1.84 3.73 -8.90
CA THR A 55 -1.80 5.19 -8.92
C THR A 55 -2.79 5.72 -7.90
N VAL A 56 -2.30 6.60 -7.03
CA VAL A 56 -3.06 7.12 -5.88
C VAL A 56 -3.06 8.63 -5.94
N ASN A 57 -4.14 9.24 -5.46
CA ASN A 57 -4.16 10.67 -5.17
C ASN A 57 -3.62 10.88 -3.75
N ASP A 58 -2.34 11.25 -3.65
CA ASP A 58 -1.66 11.41 -2.38
C ASP A 58 -1.69 12.86 -1.89
N GLY A 59 -2.51 13.14 -0.88
CA GLY A 59 -2.53 14.41 -0.16
C GLY A 59 -1.63 14.46 1.08
N THR A 60 -0.75 13.47 1.28
CA THR A 60 0.13 13.36 2.46
C THR A 60 1.59 13.74 2.21
N ASP A 61 1.91 14.14 0.97
CA ASP A 61 3.29 14.48 0.57
C ASP A 61 4.26 13.32 0.86
N GLY A 62 3.89 12.09 0.50
CA GLY A 62 4.64 10.87 0.83
C GLY A 62 4.73 10.64 2.35
N TRP A 63 3.58 10.69 3.04
CA TRP A 63 3.46 10.57 4.51
C TRP A 63 4.32 11.55 5.32
N HIS A 64 4.79 12.63 4.71
CA HIS A 64 5.48 13.70 5.41
C HIS A 64 4.50 14.49 6.29
N THR A 65 3.29 14.73 5.77
CA THR A 65 2.22 15.46 6.45
C THR A 65 0.95 14.62 6.54
N SER A 66 0.09 14.97 7.49
CA SER A 66 -1.23 14.37 7.57
C SER A 66 -2.12 14.86 6.42
N GLY A 67 -2.94 13.99 5.88
CA GLY A 67 -3.77 14.32 4.72
C GLY A 67 -4.65 13.17 4.25
N ILE A 68 -5.47 13.45 3.24
CA ILE A 68 -6.30 12.46 2.59
C ILE A 68 -5.48 11.79 1.49
N TRP A 69 -5.53 10.47 1.47
CA TRP A 69 -5.03 9.61 0.42
C TRP A 69 -6.23 8.88 -0.17
N SER A 70 -6.38 8.87 -1.49
CA SER A 70 -7.52 8.23 -2.12
C SER A 70 -7.16 7.50 -3.41
N VAL A 71 -7.94 6.47 -3.73
CA VAL A 71 -7.77 5.67 -4.93
C VAL A 71 -9.08 5.02 -5.37
N ASP A 72 -9.33 4.99 -6.67
CA ASP A 72 -10.35 4.12 -7.25
C ASP A 72 -9.81 2.69 -7.27
N TRP A 73 -10.43 1.81 -6.48
CA TRP A 73 -9.92 0.46 -6.33
C TRP A 73 -10.04 -0.33 -7.64
N PRO A 74 -8.98 -1.00 -8.12
CA PRO A 74 -9.03 -1.72 -9.39
C PRO A 74 -10.07 -2.84 -9.40
N GLU A 75 -10.69 -3.07 -10.56
CA GLU A 75 -11.75 -4.09 -10.74
C GLU A 75 -11.23 -5.53 -10.63
N ASP A 76 -9.96 -5.76 -10.96
CA ASP A 76 -9.28 -7.05 -10.95
C ASP A 76 -8.60 -7.38 -9.62
N ALA A 77 -8.84 -6.58 -8.59
CA ALA A 77 -8.27 -6.78 -7.27
C ALA A 77 -8.80 -8.04 -6.58
N SER A 78 -7.90 -8.77 -5.92
CA SER A 78 -8.21 -10.03 -5.26
C SER A 78 -8.42 -9.89 -3.76
N ARG A 79 -9.41 -10.62 -3.23
CA ARG A 79 -9.58 -10.89 -1.79
C ARG A 79 -8.98 -12.22 -1.36
N THR A 80 -8.52 -13.01 -2.31
CA THR A 80 -7.92 -14.33 -2.07
C THR A 80 -6.41 -14.18 -2.10
N SER A 81 -5.77 -14.73 -1.08
CA SER A 81 -4.32 -14.90 -0.99
C SER A 81 -4.03 -16.14 -0.15
N THR A 82 -2.96 -16.83 -0.47
CA THR A 82 -2.35 -17.90 0.31
C THR A 82 -1.38 -17.35 1.34
N SER A 83 -0.82 -16.16 1.10
CA SER A 83 0.24 -15.55 1.90
C SER A 83 -0.26 -14.45 2.86
N LEU A 84 -1.46 -13.92 2.62
CA LEU A 84 -2.09 -12.88 3.45
C LEU A 84 -3.46 -13.34 3.98
N PRO A 85 -3.94 -12.79 5.11
CA PRO A 85 -5.28 -13.06 5.60
C PRO A 85 -6.35 -12.87 4.51
N THR A 86 -7.14 -13.92 4.31
CA THR A 86 -8.17 -13.96 3.27
C THR A 86 -9.36 -13.05 3.61
N GLY A 87 -10.12 -12.69 2.57
CA GLY A 87 -11.33 -11.85 2.71
C GLY A 87 -11.06 -10.34 2.64
N ARG A 88 -9.79 -9.94 2.60
CA ARG A 88 -9.37 -8.53 2.55
C ARG A 88 -8.74 -8.19 1.22
N LEU A 89 -8.92 -6.94 0.80
CA LEU A 89 -8.16 -6.35 -0.28
C LEU A 89 -6.86 -5.79 0.30
N TRP A 90 -5.74 -5.96 -0.40
CA TRP A 90 -4.43 -5.62 0.15
C TRP A 90 -3.75 -4.51 -0.64
N LEU A 91 -3.23 -3.52 0.09
CA LEU A 91 -2.27 -2.52 -0.37
C LEU A 91 -0.89 -2.85 0.17
N ARG A 92 0.12 -2.56 -0.63
CA ARG A 92 1.52 -2.53 -0.22
C ARG A 92 2.12 -1.18 -0.58
N GLY A 93 2.71 -0.50 0.39
CA GLY A 93 3.55 0.68 0.20
C GLY A 93 5.02 0.30 0.38
N ARG A 94 5.89 0.72 -0.54
CA ARG A 94 7.34 0.48 -0.51
C ARG A 94 8.14 1.75 -0.78
#